data_AF-A0A3C0IFG4-F1
#
_entry.id   AF-A0A3C0IFG4-F1
#
_cell.length_a   1.000
_cell.length_b   1.000
_cell.length_c   1.000
_cell.angle_alpha   90.00
_cell.angle_beta   90.00
_cell.angle_gamma   90.00
#
_symmetry.space_group_name_H-M   'P 1'
#
loop_
_entity.id
_entity.type
_entity.pdbx_description
1 polymer ?
#
loop_
_entity_poly.entity_id
_entity_poly.type
_entity_poly.pdbx_seq_one_letter_code
_entity_poly.pdbx_strand_id
1 'polypeptide(L)'
;MFKQILAFSLAWLVLLQTFSKTWIVVCFKLNEDYIAANLCEKKAVSRNNCQGKCQLKKQLEQTEAQNPAQAPSEAGKLSVGQCDLFVSLWNWSSPDPSILSTSLPASLYLRVAPCGSFTDIFHPPSIA
;
A
#
# COMPACT_ATOMS: atom_id res chain seq x y z
N MET A 1 16.44 -20.45 -22.08
CA MET A 1 15.88 -19.09 -22.34
C MET A 1 14.42 -18.94 -21.89
N PHE A 2 13.56 -19.94 -22.04
CA PHE A 2 12.14 -19.88 -21.61
C PHE A 2 11.92 -19.50 -20.13
N LYS A 3 12.71 -20.05 -19.19
CA LYS A 3 12.63 -19.70 -17.75
C LYS A 3 12.90 -18.21 -17.46
N GLN A 4 13.79 -17.58 -18.22
CA GLN A 4 14.14 -16.16 -18.04
C GLN A 4 13.00 -15.27 -18.56
N ILE A 5 12.43 -15.61 -19.73
CA ILE A 5 11.28 -14.91 -20.29
C ILE A 5 10.07 -14.99 -19.35
N LEU A 6 9.82 -16.16 -18.76
CA LEU A 6 8.79 -16.33 -17.73
C LEU A 6 9.03 -15.44 -16.51
N ALA A 7 10.27 -15.36 -16.02
CA ALA A 7 10.62 -14.50 -14.89
C ALA A 7 10.39 -13.01 -15.20
N PHE A 8 10.85 -12.53 -16.36
CA PHE A 8 10.64 -11.14 -16.78
C PHE A 8 9.15 -10.82 -16.99
N SER A 9 8.39 -11.76 -17.56
CA SER A 9 6.94 -11.62 -17.75
C SER A 9 6.22 -11.47 -16.41
N LEU A 10 6.52 -12.32 -15.43
CA LEU A 10 5.93 -12.23 -14.08
C LEU A 10 6.30 -10.92 -13.38
N ALA A 11 7.56 -10.48 -13.49
CA ALA A 11 7.98 -9.20 -12.93
C ALA A 11 7.21 -8.02 -13.55
N TRP A 12 7.03 -8.03 -14.87
CA TRP A 12 6.27 -7.00 -15.58
C TRP A 12 4.79 -6.97 -15.18
N LEU A 13 4.17 -8.14 -15.01
CA LEU A 13 2.78 -8.25 -14.56
C LEU A 13 2.57 -7.63 -13.18
N VAL A 14 3.49 -7.84 -12.23
CA VAL A 14 3.41 -7.23 -10.90
C VAL A 14 3.54 -5.70 -10.98
N LEU A 15 4.45 -5.19 -11.81
CA LEU A 15 4.61 -3.76 -12.02
C LEU A 15 3.34 -3.12 -12.59
N LEU A 16 2.72 -3.76 -13.59
CA LEU A 16 1.46 -3.30 -14.22
C LEU A 16 0.32 -3.09 -13.23
N GLN A 17 0.24 -3.86 -12.13
CA GLN A 17 -0.80 -3.70 -11.12
C GLN A 17 -0.75 -2.33 -10.41
N THR A 18 0.44 -1.72 -10.32
CA THR A 18 0.63 -0.42 -9.66
C THR A 18 0.42 0.76 -10.63
N PHE A 19 0.50 0.52 -11.95
CA PHE A 19 0.47 1.60 -12.94
C PHE A 19 -0.90 2.26 -13.14
N SER A 20 -2.00 1.67 -12.67
CA SER A 20 -3.36 2.20 -12.91
C SER A 20 -3.52 3.67 -12.47
N LYS A 21 -3.18 4.01 -11.22
CA LYS A 21 -3.30 5.39 -10.70
C LYS A 21 -2.29 6.34 -11.35
N THR A 22 -1.06 5.87 -11.57
CA THR A 22 0.01 6.65 -12.21
C THR A 22 -0.33 7.01 -13.65
N TRP A 23 -0.95 6.09 -14.38
CA TRP A 23 -1.38 6.29 -15.76
C TRP A 23 -2.38 7.45 -15.90
N ILE A 24 -3.33 7.56 -14.96
CA ILE A 24 -4.32 8.65 -14.92
C ILE A 24 -3.61 10.01 -14.82
N VAL A 25 -2.62 10.12 -13.93
CA VAL A 25 -1.85 11.36 -13.75
C VAL A 25 -1.01 11.69 -14.98
N VAL A 26 -0.39 10.70 -15.62
CA VAL A 26 0.37 10.89 -16.86
C VAL A 26 -0.54 11.38 -17.99
N CYS A 27 -1.68 10.74 -18.21
CA CYS A 27 -2.66 11.15 -19.22
C CYS A 27 -3.20 12.57 -18.98
N PHE A 28 -3.41 12.95 -17.72
CA PHE A 28 -3.77 14.30 -17.34
C PHE A 28 -2.67 15.31 -17.71
N LYS A 29 -1.42 15.00 -17.40
CA LYS A 29 -0.27 15.87 -17.69
C LYS A 29 -0.04 16.09 -19.18
N LEU A 30 -0.23 15.04 -20.00
CA LEU A 30 -0.09 15.14 -21.45
C LEU A 30 -1.19 16.01 -22.10
N ASN A 31 -2.37 16.10 -21.48
CA ASN A 31 -3.53 16.80 -22.04
C ASN A 31 -4.04 17.92 -21.11
N GLU A 32 -3.18 18.47 -20.26
CA GLU A 32 -3.57 19.40 -19.19
C GLU A 32 -4.32 20.62 -19.76
N ASP A 33 -3.83 21.17 -20.87
CA ASP A 33 -4.44 22.32 -21.56
C ASP A 33 -5.84 22.01 -22.11
N TYR A 34 -6.01 20.85 -22.74
CA TYR A 34 -7.31 20.41 -23.26
C TYR A 34 -8.33 20.21 -22.14
N ILE A 35 -7.89 19.60 -21.03
CA ILE A 35 -8.73 19.35 -19.86
C ILE A 35 -9.12 20.67 -19.19
N ALA A 36 -8.17 21.62 -19.07
CA ALA A 36 -8.43 22.94 -18.52
C ALA A 36 -9.45 23.74 -19.35
N ALA A 37 -9.35 23.68 -20.68
CA ALA A 37 -10.23 24.42 -21.59
C ALA A 37 -11.64 23.81 -21.70
N ASN A 38 -11.75 22.48 -21.78
CA ASN A 38 -13.00 21.81 -22.15
C ASN A 38 -13.72 21.17 -20.95
N LEU A 39 -12.97 20.54 -20.04
CA LEU A 39 -13.53 19.70 -18.97
C LEU A 39 -13.52 20.35 -17.57
N CYS A 40 -12.85 21.49 -17.38
CA CYS A 40 -12.79 22.14 -16.08
C CYS A 40 -14.14 22.79 -15.70
N GLU A 41 -14.74 22.32 -14.61
CA GLU A 41 -16.02 22.83 -14.09
C GLU A 41 -15.90 24.30 -13.64
N LYS A 42 -14.74 24.69 -13.09
CA LYS A 42 -14.50 26.07 -12.62
C LYS A 42 -14.05 27.03 -13.71
N LYS A 43 -14.06 26.66 -15.01
CA LYS A 43 -13.52 27.49 -16.11
C LYS A 43 -14.13 28.90 -16.21
N ALA A 44 -15.40 29.06 -15.82
CA ALA A 44 -16.11 30.34 -15.86
C ALA A 44 -15.77 31.28 -14.68
N VAL A 45 -15.07 30.78 -13.66
CA VAL A 45 -14.67 31.58 -12.50
C VAL A 45 -13.41 32.37 -12.85
N SER A 46 -13.52 33.70 -12.94
CA SER A 46 -12.35 34.56 -13.13
C SER A 46 -11.37 34.43 -11.94
N ARG A 47 -10.05 34.38 -12.21
CA ARG A 47 -8.96 34.13 -11.22
C ARG A 47 -9.00 32.75 -10.53
N ASN A 48 -9.21 31.67 -11.29
CA ASN A 48 -9.13 30.30 -10.79
C ASN A 48 -7.74 29.65 -11.05
N ASN A 49 -7.10 29.10 -10.02
CA ASN A 49 -5.84 28.33 -10.15
C ASN A 49 -6.05 26.83 -10.41
N CYS A 50 -7.24 26.44 -10.88
CA CYS A 50 -7.65 25.03 -10.97
C CYS A 50 -6.94 24.29 -12.11
N GLN A 51 -6.87 24.87 -13.32
CA GLN A 51 -6.19 24.27 -14.48
C GLN A 51 -6.60 22.79 -14.72
N GLY A 52 -7.89 22.45 -14.54
CA GLY A 52 -8.37 21.07 -14.72
C GLY A 52 -8.12 20.10 -13.55
N LYS A 53 -7.44 20.52 -12.46
CA LYS A 53 -7.16 19.68 -11.27
C LYS A 53 -8.42 19.12 -10.59
N CYS A 54 -9.56 19.80 -10.72
CA CYS A 54 -10.85 19.30 -10.25
C CYS A 54 -11.21 17.96 -10.90
N GLN A 55 -10.89 17.80 -12.18
CA GLN A 55 -11.22 16.58 -12.91
C GLN A 55 -10.24 15.44 -12.59
N LEU A 56 -8.96 15.76 -12.38
CA LEU A 56 -7.98 14.78 -11.89
C LEU A 56 -8.42 14.20 -10.54
N LYS A 57 -8.84 15.06 -9.61
CA LYS A 57 -9.33 14.64 -8.28
C LYS A 57 -10.52 13.68 -8.40
N LYS A 58 -11.51 14.04 -9.23
CA LYS A 58 -12.71 13.21 -9.45
C LYS A 58 -12.39 11.83 -10.03
N GLN A 59 -11.46 11.76 -10.99
CA GLN A 59 -11.04 10.48 -11.58
C GLN A 59 -10.28 9.59 -10.57
N LEU A 60 -9.46 10.19 -9.71
CA LEU A 60 -8.78 9.47 -8.64
C LEU A 60 -9.76 8.90 -7.61
N GLU A 61 -10.72 9.72 -7.16
CA GLU A 61 -11.77 9.32 -6.22
C GLU A 61 -12.66 8.20 -6.79
N GLN A 62 -13.02 8.28 -8.08
CA GLN A 62 -13.78 7.22 -8.75
C GLN A 62 -13.00 5.90 -8.86
N THR A 63 -11.70 5.97 -9.16
CA THR A 63 -10.83 4.79 -9.26
C THR A 63 -10.66 4.10 -7.91
N GLU A 64 -10.64 4.89 -6.83
CA GLU A 64 -10.54 4.42 -5.47
C GLU A 64 -11.84 3.81 -4.96
N ALA A 65 -12.99 4.45 -5.24
CA ALA A 65 -14.30 3.90 -4.91
C ALA A 65 -14.60 2.57 -5.62
N GLN A 66 -14.07 2.36 -6.83
CA GLN A 66 -14.16 1.08 -7.55
C GLN A 66 -13.20 0.01 -7.02
N ASN A 67 -12.17 0.39 -6.26
CA ASN A 67 -11.23 -0.52 -5.61
C ASN A 67 -11.29 -0.35 -4.08
N PRO A 68 -12.35 -0.84 -3.41
CA PRO A 68 -12.50 -0.69 -1.95
C PRO A 68 -11.36 -1.33 -1.13
N ALA A 69 -10.52 -2.16 -1.76
CA ALA A 69 -9.30 -2.69 -1.15
C ALA A 69 -8.17 -1.66 -0.95
N GLN A 70 -8.30 -0.42 -1.46
CA GLN A 70 -7.23 0.61 -1.44
C GLN A 70 -7.70 2.02 -1.03
N ALA A 71 -8.73 2.14 -0.20
CA ALA A 71 -9.09 3.43 0.40
C ALA A 71 -7.98 3.91 1.37
N PRO A 72 -7.48 5.16 1.29
CA PRO A 72 -6.77 5.82 2.38
C PRO A 72 -7.78 6.01 3.51
N SER A 73 -7.64 5.21 4.55
CA SER A 73 -8.23 5.52 5.84
C SER A 73 -7.71 6.89 6.27
N GLU A 74 -8.59 7.88 6.27
CA GLU A 74 -8.41 9.11 7.02
C GLU A 74 -8.12 8.70 8.48
N ALA A 75 -6.96 9.13 8.99
CA ALA A 75 -6.53 9.03 10.39
C ALA A 75 -6.71 7.66 11.08
N GLY A 76 -5.62 6.89 11.14
CA GLY A 76 -5.41 5.96 12.24
C GLY A 76 -6.06 4.59 12.10
N LYS A 77 -5.77 3.88 11.01
CA LYS A 77 -5.66 2.41 11.00
C LYS A 77 -4.83 2.01 9.79
N LEU A 78 -3.57 1.65 10.07
CA LEU A 78 -2.68 1.01 9.12
C LEU A 78 -3.28 -0.36 8.79
N SER A 79 -4.15 -0.42 7.77
CA SER A 79 -4.60 -1.69 7.22
C SER A 79 -3.40 -2.33 6.54
N VAL A 80 -2.81 -3.30 7.24
CA VAL A 80 -1.83 -4.27 6.75
C VAL A 80 -2.52 -5.15 5.69
N GLY A 81 -2.98 -4.56 4.60
CA GLY A 81 -3.66 -5.27 3.51
C GLY A 81 -2.70 -5.76 2.42
N GLN A 82 -1.45 -5.27 2.45
CA GLN A 82 -0.43 -5.64 1.45
C GLN A 82 0.60 -6.66 1.96
N CYS A 83 0.54 -7.05 3.24
CA CYS A 83 1.39 -8.12 3.79
C CYS A 83 0.67 -9.47 3.90
N ASP A 84 -0.67 -9.51 3.76
CA ASP A 84 -1.45 -10.75 3.96
C ASP A 84 -1.13 -11.85 2.93
N LEU A 85 -0.77 -11.45 1.70
CA LEU A 85 -0.38 -12.39 0.66
C LEU A 85 0.98 -13.05 0.95
N PHE A 86 1.86 -12.37 1.70
CA PHE A 86 3.21 -12.87 2.02
C PHE A 86 3.21 -13.75 3.28
N VAL A 87 2.30 -13.48 4.23
CA VAL A 87 2.18 -14.26 5.48
C VAL A 87 1.55 -15.64 5.24
N SER A 88 0.54 -15.72 4.36
CA SER A 88 -0.15 -16.98 4.05
C SER A 88 0.74 -18.04 3.38
N LEU A 89 1.84 -17.64 2.74
CA LEU A 89 2.83 -18.54 2.14
C LEU A 89 3.83 -19.13 3.14
N TRP A 90 4.00 -18.51 4.32
CA TRP A 90 4.87 -19.02 5.38
C TRP A 90 4.20 -20.06 6.28
N ASN A 91 2.87 -20.20 6.19
CA ASN A 91 2.13 -21.18 6.98
C ASN A 91 2.08 -22.57 6.31
N TRP A 92 2.90 -22.79 5.27
CA TRP A 92 3.10 -24.10 4.66
C TRP A 92 3.79 -25.04 5.66
N SER A 93 2.96 -25.77 6.40
CA SER A 93 3.21 -26.96 7.22
C SER A 93 4.68 -27.34 7.38
N SER A 94 5.30 -26.93 8.50
CA SER A 94 6.51 -27.59 8.97
C SER A 94 6.12 -28.99 9.50
N PRO A 95 6.70 -30.08 8.99
CA PRO A 95 6.49 -31.41 9.57
C PRO A 95 7.04 -31.44 11.00
N ASP A 96 6.23 -32.00 11.90
CA ASP A 96 6.48 -32.16 13.33
C ASP A 96 7.82 -32.87 13.61
N PRO A 97 8.83 -32.22 14.21
CA PRO A 97 10.06 -32.89 14.59
C PRO A 97 9.89 -33.44 16.01
N SER A 98 9.28 -34.61 16.12
CA SER A 98 9.40 -35.44 17.31
C SER A 98 10.80 -36.06 17.36
N ILE A 99 11.83 -35.27 17.73
CA ILE A 99 13.16 -35.84 17.99
C ILE A 99 13.93 -35.12 19.12
N LEU A 100 14.24 -35.94 20.14
CA LEU A 100 15.35 -35.89 21.10
C LEU A 100 15.57 -34.64 21.97
N SER A 101 15.19 -34.79 23.25
CA SER A 101 15.65 -34.01 24.40
C SER A 101 17.18 -33.97 24.48
N THR A 102 17.80 -32.95 23.88
CA THR A 102 19.19 -32.60 24.16
C THR A 102 19.18 -31.31 24.97
N SER A 103 19.48 -31.45 26.25
CA SER A 103 19.59 -30.35 27.21
C SER A 103 20.79 -29.48 26.87
N LEU A 104 20.56 -28.33 26.24
CA LEU A 104 21.43 -27.16 26.36
C LEU A 104 20.54 -25.93 26.61
N PRO A 105 20.97 -24.98 27.46
CA PRO A 105 20.12 -23.87 27.87
C PRO A 105 20.02 -22.88 26.71
N ALA A 106 19.00 -23.05 25.87
CA ALA A 106 18.59 -22.03 24.92
C ALA A 106 18.30 -20.74 25.70
N SER A 107 19.03 -19.68 25.36
CA SER A 107 18.95 -18.37 25.99
C SER A 107 17.49 -17.95 26.19
N LEU A 108 17.15 -17.54 27.42
CA LEU A 108 15.79 -17.20 27.85
C LEU A 108 15.11 -16.17 26.92
N TYR A 109 15.91 -15.35 26.24
CA TYR A 109 15.50 -14.37 25.23
C TYR A 109 14.81 -14.97 23.98
N LEU A 110 15.10 -16.22 23.62
CA LEU A 110 14.42 -16.92 22.52
C LEU A 110 13.08 -17.55 22.94
N ARG A 111 12.76 -17.52 24.24
CA ARG A 111 11.59 -18.19 24.82
C ARG A 111 10.42 -17.24 25.09
N VAL A 112 10.62 -15.94 24.87
CA VAL A 112 9.56 -14.94 24.94
C VAL A 112 8.90 -14.91 23.56
N ALA A 113 7.71 -15.53 23.45
CA ALA A 113 6.83 -15.25 22.33
C ALA A 113 6.66 -13.72 22.26
N PRO A 114 6.79 -13.06 21.09
CA PRO A 114 6.71 -11.62 21.00
C PRO A 114 5.38 -11.18 21.63
N CYS A 115 5.45 -10.59 22.82
CA CYS A 115 4.31 -9.93 23.43
C CYS A 115 3.85 -8.88 22.42
N GLY A 116 2.54 -8.90 22.14
CA GLY A 116 1.91 -8.00 21.20
C GLY A 116 2.27 -6.54 21.44
N SER A 117 2.07 -5.73 20.40
CA SER A 117 2.39 -4.31 20.35
C SER A 117 2.08 -3.59 21.67
N PHE A 118 3.12 -3.22 22.40
CA PHE A 118 3.01 -2.23 23.47
C PHE A 118 2.77 -0.87 22.82
N THR A 119 1.50 -0.50 22.66
CA THR A 119 1.12 0.89 22.40
C THR A 119 0.98 1.60 23.73
N ASP A 120 2.11 1.80 24.41
CA ASP A 120 2.19 2.83 25.43
C ASP A 120 3.22 3.85 24.94
N ILE A 121 2.72 5.00 24.51
CA ILE A 121 3.56 6.13 24.13
C ILE A 121 4.07 6.68 25.46
N PHE A 122 5.37 6.56 25.69
CA PHE A 122 6.01 7.07 26.90
C PHE A 122 5.73 8.57 27.01
N HIS A 123 4.92 8.98 27.99
CA HIS A 123 4.71 10.40 28.29
C HIS A 123 5.65 10.79 29.43
N PRO A 124 6.49 11.82 29.26
CA PRO A 124 7.33 12.31 30.33
C PRO A 124 6.47 12.97 31.43
N PRO A 125 6.86 12.88 32.71
CA PRO A 125 6.11 13.48 33.79
C PRO A 125 6.09 15.01 33.67
N SER A 126 4.90 15.60 33.82
CA SER A 126 4.74 17.05 33.92
C SER A 126 5.34 17.52 35.24
N ILE A 127 6.45 18.25 35.16
CA ILE A 127 7.06 18.91 36.30
C ILE A 127 6.17 20.13 36.61
N ALA A 128 5.67 20.20 37.84
CA ALA A 128 4.94 21.35 38.37
C ALA A 128 5.90 22.51 38.69
#